data_AF-A0A956HI31-F1
#
_entry.id   AF-A0A956HI31-F1
#
_cell.length_a   1.000
_cell.length_b   1.000
_cell.length_c   1.000
_cell.angle_alpha   90.00
_cell.angle_beta   90.00
_cell.angle_gamma   90.00
#
_symmetry.space_group_name_H-M   'P 1'
#
loop_
_entity.id
_entity.type
_entity.pdbx_description
1 polymer ?
#
loop_
_entity_poly.entity_id
_entity_poly.type
_entity_poly.pdbx_seq_one_letter_code
_entity_poly.pdbx_strand_id
1 'polypeptide(L)'
;MSTRRLLHALAHELHYRPLPQLVGRQVVIEGFAELTALARELLEEPGAALTRPDDAAHFTAVLGKYGLIDLAATLPREGPPAPTPPRENLRVWSEAGWLERAEDDELELALAVGQGLEEALAELRSGVTYGRLFLHTERLFEGLREWRAWTRSGATLPAGYLPRAFTIADACVTNYAGIWQWKHFYW
;
A
#
# COMPACT_ATOMS: atom_id res chain seq x y z
N MET A 1 8.50 -7.09 -23.66
CA MET A 1 7.07 -6.96 -24.07
C MET A 1 6.72 -5.47 -24.05
N SER A 2 5.81 -4.90 -24.85
CA SER A 2 5.55 -3.45 -24.73
C SER A 2 4.88 -3.09 -23.40
N THR A 3 5.15 -1.90 -22.85
CA THR A 3 4.59 -1.39 -21.58
C THR A 3 3.08 -1.53 -21.52
N ARG A 4 2.39 -1.14 -22.60
CA ARG A 4 0.93 -1.32 -22.72
C ARG A 4 0.51 -2.80 -22.61
N ARG A 5 1.21 -3.73 -23.26
CA ARG A 5 0.90 -5.17 -23.15
C ARG A 5 1.17 -5.69 -21.74
N LEU A 6 2.21 -5.21 -21.07
CA LEU A 6 2.49 -5.54 -19.66
C LEU A 6 1.38 -5.04 -18.75
N LEU A 7 0.94 -3.79 -18.90
CA LEU A 7 -0.21 -3.26 -18.16
C LEU A 7 -1.44 -4.14 -18.40
N HIS A 8 -1.82 -4.42 -19.65
CA HIS A 8 -2.94 -5.34 -19.90
C HIS A 8 -2.77 -6.71 -19.21
N ALA A 9 -1.58 -7.32 -19.28
CA ALA A 9 -1.31 -8.58 -18.60
C ALA A 9 -1.48 -8.45 -17.07
N LEU A 10 -0.92 -7.41 -16.46
CA LEU A 10 -1.09 -7.14 -15.03
C LEU A 10 -2.58 -7.01 -14.66
N ALA A 11 -3.39 -6.33 -15.47
CA ALA A 11 -4.82 -6.16 -15.17
C ALA A 11 -5.58 -7.48 -15.20
N HIS A 12 -5.16 -8.40 -16.05
CA HIS A 12 -5.73 -9.74 -16.14
C HIS A 12 -5.34 -10.63 -14.96
N GLU A 13 -4.14 -10.45 -14.42
CA GLU A 13 -3.60 -11.26 -13.31
C GLU A 13 -3.91 -10.65 -11.94
N LEU A 14 -4.30 -9.37 -11.87
CA LEU A 14 -4.63 -8.70 -10.61
C LEU A 14 -5.95 -9.21 -10.04
N HIS A 15 -5.85 -9.84 -8.88
CA HIS A 15 -6.97 -10.24 -8.07
C HIS A 15 -7.08 -9.28 -6.90
N TYR A 16 -8.24 -8.65 -6.76
CA TYR A 16 -8.49 -7.61 -5.77
C TYR A 16 -9.91 -7.72 -5.22
N ARG A 17 -10.01 -7.81 -3.89
CA ARG A 17 -11.28 -7.82 -3.18
C ARG A 17 -11.28 -6.72 -2.11
N PRO A 18 -12.06 -5.64 -2.26
CA PRO A 18 -12.14 -4.61 -1.24
C PRO A 18 -12.80 -5.15 0.03
N LEU A 19 -12.46 -4.55 1.18
CA LEU A 19 -13.03 -4.83 2.50
C LEU A 19 -13.76 -3.58 3.01
N PRO A 20 -14.88 -3.17 2.39
CA PRO A 20 -15.54 -1.90 2.69
C PRO A 20 -16.06 -1.80 4.13
N GLN A 21 -16.34 -2.93 4.77
CA GLN A 21 -16.75 -2.98 6.18
C GLN A 21 -15.67 -2.49 7.16
N LEU A 22 -14.41 -2.40 6.72
CA LEU A 22 -13.31 -1.87 7.52
C LEU A 22 -13.12 -0.36 7.35
N VAL A 23 -13.53 0.19 6.20
CA VAL A 23 -13.31 1.60 5.86
C VAL A 23 -14.10 2.52 6.81
N GLY A 24 -13.45 3.57 7.30
CA GLY A 24 -14.02 4.52 8.26
C GLY A 24 -13.92 4.07 9.72
N ARG A 25 -13.54 2.82 10.00
CA ARG A 25 -13.26 2.38 11.38
C ARG A 25 -12.06 3.14 11.93
N GLN A 26 -12.14 3.51 13.21
CA GLN A 26 -11.03 4.08 13.95
C GLN A 26 -10.31 3.00 14.75
N VAL A 27 -8.99 3.05 14.74
CA VAL A 27 -8.10 2.16 15.50
C VAL A 27 -7.07 3.00 16.23
N VAL A 28 -6.86 2.70 17.51
CA VAL A 28 -5.82 3.36 18.29
C VAL A 28 -4.54 2.54 18.15
N ILE A 29 -3.46 3.19 17.72
CA ILE A 29 -2.14 2.57 17.65
C ILE A 29 -1.35 3.06 18.86
N GLU A 30 -1.01 2.14 19.75
CA GLU A 30 -0.23 2.44 20.95
C GLU A 30 1.28 2.40 20.67
N GLY A 31 1.71 1.49 19.81
CA GLY A 31 3.09 1.35 19.38
C GLY A 31 3.23 0.58 18.07
N PHE A 32 4.40 0.65 17.45
CA PHE A 32 4.65 -0.05 16.19
C PHE A 32 4.65 -1.57 16.33
N ALA A 33 5.11 -2.09 17.47
CA ALA A 33 5.18 -3.54 17.71
C ALA A 33 3.81 -4.26 17.67
N GLU A 34 2.71 -3.51 17.79
CA GLU A 34 1.35 -4.07 17.81
C GLU A 34 0.69 -4.12 16.43
N LEU A 35 1.32 -3.52 15.41
CA LEU A 35 0.74 -3.43 14.06
C LEU A 35 0.48 -4.82 13.46
N THR A 36 1.31 -5.81 13.78
CA THR A 36 1.09 -7.20 13.35
C THR A 36 -0.19 -7.77 13.97
N ALA A 37 -0.40 -7.57 15.28
CA ALA A 37 -1.57 -8.07 15.97
C ALA A 37 -2.85 -7.37 15.48
N LEU A 38 -2.78 -6.05 15.29
CA LEU A 38 -3.86 -5.24 14.73
C LEU A 38 -4.23 -5.73 13.32
N ALA A 39 -3.25 -5.99 12.45
CA ALA A 39 -3.52 -6.49 11.11
C ALA A 39 -4.22 -7.86 11.14
N ARG A 40 -3.77 -8.78 12.01
CA ARG A 40 -4.40 -10.10 12.19
C ARG A 40 -5.85 -9.99 12.65
N GLU A 41 -6.11 -9.11 13.61
CA GLU A 41 -7.44 -8.86 14.16
C GLU A 41 -8.37 -8.28 13.08
N LEU A 42 -7.96 -7.19 12.43
CA LEU A 42 -8.80 -6.49 11.46
C LEU A 42 -9.08 -7.30 10.20
N LEU A 43 -8.11 -8.11 9.76
CA LEU A 43 -8.25 -8.97 8.60
C LEU A 43 -8.95 -10.29 8.92
N GLU A 44 -9.19 -10.59 10.20
CA GLU A 44 -9.77 -11.85 10.70
C GLU A 44 -8.95 -13.08 10.27
N GLU A 45 -7.62 -12.94 10.22
CA GLU A 45 -6.69 -13.95 9.67
C GLU A 45 -5.59 -14.29 10.69
N PRO A 46 -5.79 -15.32 11.54
CA PRO A 46 -4.89 -15.65 12.65
C PRO A 46 -3.45 -15.96 12.23
N GLY A 47 -3.25 -16.51 11.03
CA GLY A 47 -1.93 -16.83 10.49
C GLY A 47 -1.34 -15.74 9.59
N ALA A 48 -1.93 -14.53 9.55
CA ALA A 48 -1.37 -13.44 8.78
C ALA A 48 0.02 -13.04 9.32
N ALA A 49 0.96 -12.71 8.45
CA ALA A 49 2.31 -12.27 8.81
C ALA A 49 2.63 -10.97 8.08
N LEU A 50 3.11 -9.93 8.78
CA LEU A 50 3.49 -8.68 8.11
C LEU A 50 4.60 -8.93 7.08
N THR A 51 4.46 -8.34 5.90
CA THR A 51 5.44 -8.48 4.81
C THR A 51 6.56 -7.46 4.87
N ARG A 52 6.35 -6.35 5.59
CA ARG A 52 7.37 -5.33 5.79
C ARG A 52 7.94 -5.44 7.20
N PRO A 53 9.24 -5.15 7.38
CA PRO A 53 9.81 -5.11 8.72
C PRO A 53 9.03 -4.10 9.56
N ASP A 54 8.81 -4.48 10.81
CA ASP A 54 8.27 -3.64 11.88
C ASP A 54 9.31 -2.58 12.27
N ASP A 55 9.80 -1.83 11.28
CA ASP A 55 10.87 -0.86 11.43
C ASP A 55 10.27 0.48 11.82
N ALA A 56 10.46 0.81 13.10
CA ALA A 56 10.07 2.09 13.67
C ALA A 56 10.63 3.28 12.87
N ALA A 57 11.82 3.16 12.25
CA ALA A 57 12.39 4.23 11.44
C ALA A 57 11.61 4.45 10.15
N HIS A 58 11.22 3.37 9.46
CA HIS A 58 10.35 3.44 8.28
C HIS A 58 9.00 4.09 8.61
N PHE A 59 8.31 3.60 9.64
CA PHE A 59 7.02 4.17 10.03
C PHE A 59 7.13 5.63 10.48
N THR A 60 8.19 5.98 11.21
CA THR A 60 8.47 7.37 11.62
C THR A 60 8.59 8.29 10.40
N ALA A 61 9.35 7.89 9.37
CA ALA A 61 9.52 8.70 8.16
C ALA A 61 8.20 8.88 7.39
N VAL A 62 7.44 7.79 7.23
CA VAL A 62 6.17 7.77 6.49
C VAL A 62 5.08 8.56 7.23
N LEU A 63 4.94 8.36 8.54
CA LEU A 63 4.02 9.10 9.39
C LEU A 63 4.33 10.59 9.41
N GLY A 64 5.60 10.94 9.60
CA GLY A 64 6.05 12.33 9.55
C GLY A 64 5.66 13.00 8.24
N LYS A 65 5.88 12.32 7.10
CA LYS A 65 5.66 12.92 5.78
C LYS A 65 4.20 13.04 5.40
N TYR A 66 3.40 12.03 5.75
CA TYR A 66 2.11 11.84 5.12
C TYR A 66 0.95 11.59 6.09
N GLY A 67 1.23 11.37 7.38
CA GLY A 67 0.20 11.05 8.38
C GLY A 67 -0.50 9.72 8.10
N LEU A 68 0.21 8.72 7.57
CA LEU A 68 -0.40 7.47 7.12
C LEU A 68 0.46 6.25 7.44
N ILE A 69 -0.19 5.09 7.46
CA ILE A 69 0.44 3.79 7.65
C ILE A 69 -0.11 2.86 6.57
N ASP A 70 0.81 2.31 5.77
CA ASP A 70 0.54 1.23 4.83
C ASP A 70 0.90 -0.10 5.51
N LEU A 71 -0.12 -0.84 5.96
CA LEU A 71 0.07 -2.18 6.50
C LEU A 71 -0.17 -3.24 5.43
N ALA A 72 0.77 -4.17 5.38
CA ALA A 72 0.74 -5.28 4.44
C ALA A 72 1.05 -6.57 5.19
N ALA A 73 0.16 -7.55 5.06
CA ALA A 73 0.31 -8.87 5.67
C ALA A 73 0.11 -9.96 4.63
N THR A 74 0.99 -10.96 4.57
CA THR A 74 0.75 -12.21 3.84
C THR A 74 -0.33 -12.99 4.58
N LEU A 75 -1.34 -13.46 3.86
CA LEU A 75 -2.39 -14.30 4.41
C LEU A 75 -2.08 -15.79 4.16
N PRO A 76 -2.35 -16.68 5.14
CA PRO A 76 -2.09 -18.11 5.04
C PRO A 76 -3.18 -18.84 4.23
N ARG A 77 -3.56 -18.30 3.07
CA ARG A 77 -4.67 -18.80 2.24
C ARG A 77 -4.17 -19.67 1.10
N GLU A 78 -4.98 -20.66 0.72
CA GLU A 78 -4.79 -21.41 -0.53
C GLU A 78 -5.25 -20.55 -1.72
N GLY A 79 -4.30 -19.77 -2.26
CA GLY A 79 -4.49 -19.00 -3.50
C GLY A 79 -5.12 -17.61 -3.35
N PRO A 80 -5.07 -16.82 -4.43
CA PRO A 80 -5.52 -15.43 -4.45
C PRO A 80 -7.04 -15.30 -4.30
N PRO A 81 -7.57 -14.10 -3.96
CA PRO A 81 -9.01 -13.86 -3.99
C PRO A 81 -9.58 -14.09 -5.40
N ALA A 82 -10.91 -14.12 -5.55
CA ALA A 82 -11.53 -14.26 -6.85
C ALA A 82 -11.00 -13.20 -7.85
N PRO A 83 -10.83 -13.56 -9.14
CA PRO A 83 -10.34 -12.61 -10.14
C PRO A 83 -11.25 -11.40 -10.24
N THR A 84 -10.66 -10.21 -10.29
CA THR A 84 -11.38 -8.98 -10.59
C THR A 84 -11.52 -8.86 -12.12
N PRO A 85 -12.67 -8.46 -12.67
CA PRO A 85 -12.79 -8.26 -14.11
C PRO A 85 -11.69 -7.31 -14.62
N PRO A 86 -10.92 -7.70 -15.65
CA PRO A 86 -9.78 -6.90 -16.13
C PRO A 86 -10.16 -5.47 -16.51
N ARG A 87 -11.41 -5.26 -16.95
CA ARG A 87 -11.94 -3.92 -17.26
C ARG A 87 -11.98 -3.00 -16.04
N GLU A 88 -12.26 -3.53 -14.86
CA GLU A 88 -12.29 -2.74 -13.62
C GLU A 88 -10.87 -2.36 -13.19
N ASN A 89 -9.92 -3.29 -13.28
CA ASN A 89 -8.50 -3.03 -13.02
C ASN A 89 -7.92 -2.01 -14.00
N LEU A 90 -8.21 -2.15 -15.30
CA LEU A 90 -7.80 -1.20 -16.33
C LEU A 90 -8.45 0.17 -16.16
N ARG A 91 -9.68 0.23 -15.66
CA ARG A 91 -10.35 1.51 -15.39
C ARG A 91 -9.60 2.29 -14.31
N VAL A 92 -9.20 1.64 -13.22
CA VAL A 92 -8.39 2.28 -12.16
C VAL A 92 -7.10 2.87 -12.72
N TRP A 93 -6.43 2.17 -13.64
CA TRP A 93 -5.19 2.66 -14.25
C TRP A 93 -5.39 3.73 -15.31
N SER A 94 -6.48 3.67 -16.08
CA SER A 94 -6.86 4.75 -17.01
C SER A 94 -7.24 6.03 -16.25
N GLU A 95 -8.04 5.91 -15.18
CA GLU A 95 -8.41 7.05 -14.33
C GLU A 95 -7.18 7.70 -13.68
N ALA A 96 -6.15 6.92 -13.38
CA ALA A 96 -4.87 7.40 -12.89
C ALA A 96 -3.86 7.81 -14.01
N GLY A 97 -4.26 7.77 -15.29
CA GLY A 97 -3.45 8.25 -16.42
C GLY A 97 -2.34 7.30 -16.90
N TRP A 98 -2.30 6.05 -16.43
CA TRP A 98 -1.22 5.10 -16.72
C TRP A 98 -1.29 4.52 -18.14
N LEU A 99 -2.49 4.34 -18.69
CA LEU A 99 -2.65 3.75 -20.02
C LEU A 99 -2.32 4.76 -21.13
N GLU A 100 -2.58 6.04 -20.86
CA GLU A 100 -2.33 7.17 -21.75
C GLU A 100 -0.83 7.50 -21.81
N ARG A 101 -0.10 7.27 -20.71
CA ARG A 101 1.35 7.47 -20.60
C ARG A 101 2.16 6.21 -20.92
N ALA A 102 1.51 5.14 -21.38
CA ALA A 102 2.18 3.85 -21.67
C ALA A 102 3.22 3.91 -22.80
N GLU A 103 3.27 5.02 -23.55
CA GLU A 103 4.26 5.31 -24.61
C GLU A 103 5.18 6.48 -24.22
N ASP A 104 5.10 6.96 -22.98
CA ASP A 104 5.85 8.11 -22.46
C ASP A 104 7.14 7.63 -21.76
N ASP A 105 8.29 8.16 -22.16
CA ASP A 105 9.61 7.78 -21.61
C ASP A 105 9.70 8.05 -20.09
N GLU A 106 8.91 9.00 -19.58
CA GLU A 106 8.79 9.29 -18.15
C GLU A 106 8.10 8.17 -17.36
N LEU A 107 7.16 7.43 -17.98
CA LEU A 107 6.54 6.28 -17.33
C LEU A 107 7.54 5.13 -17.21
N GLU A 108 8.36 4.88 -18.23
CA GLU A 108 9.46 3.93 -18.14
C GLU A 108 10.45 4.33 -17.03
N LEU A 109 10.75 5.62 -16.89
CA LEU A 109 11.64 6.11 -15.82
C LEU A 109 11.00 5.97 -14.42
N ALA A 110 9.71 6.29 -14.26
CA ALA A 110 8.99 6.13 -13.00
C ALA A 110 8.84 4.65 -12.60
N LEU A 111 8.67 3.76 -13.59
CA LEU A 111 8.65 2.31 -13.43
C LEU A 111 10.05 1.75 -13.11
N ALA A 112 11.12 2.35 -13.64
CA ALA A 112 12.51 1.99 -13.36
C ALA A 112 12.98 2.40 -11.94
N VAL A 113 12.32 3.39 -11.31
CA VAL A 113 12.57 3.79 -9.91
C VAL A 113 11.76 2.94 -8.90
N GLY A 114 10.77 2.18 -9.38
CA GLY A 114 9.94 1.26 -8.59
C GLY A 114 10.29 -0.22 -8.80
N GLN A 115 9.35 -1.11 -8.43
CA GLN A 115 9.37 -2.54 -8.78
C GLN A 115 8.95 -2.64 -10.25
N GLY A 116 9.81 -3.18 -11.12
CA GLY A 116 9.55 -3.17 -12.57
C GLY A 116 8.24 -3.90 -12.93
N LEU A 117 7.57 -3.51 -14.02
CA LEU A 117 6.28 -4.13 -14.42
C LEU A 117 6.36 -5.67 -14.57
N GLU A 118 7.51 -6.18 -14.99
CA GLU A 118 7.73 -7.62 -15.12
C GLU A 118 7.85 -8.31 -13.74
N GLU A 119 8.46 -7.64 -12.76
CA GLU A 119 8.52 -8.13 -11.37
C GLU A 119 7.14 -8.10 -10.72
N ALA A 120 6.36 -7.05 -10.96
CA ALA A 120 4.97 -6.97 -10.52
C ALA A 120 4.13 -8.11 -11.13
N LEU A 121 4.34 -8.44 -12.40
CA LEU A 121 3.65 -9.55 -13.07
C LEU A 121 4.07 -10.90 -12.51
N ALA A 122 5.36 -11.08 -12.20
CA ALA A 122 5.85 -12.29 -11.54
C ALA A 122 5.24 -12.45 -10.14
N GLU A 123 5.14 -11.35 -9.37
CA GLU A 123 4.53 -11.35 -8.04
C GLU A 123 3.04 -11.72 -8.11
N LEU A 124 2.28 -11.10 -9.00
CA LEU A 124 0.86 -11.43 -9.22
C LEU A 124 0.62 -12.92 -9.48
N ARG A 125 1.56 -13.56 -10.18
CA ARG A 125 1.54 -14.98 -10.54
C ARG A 125 2.14 -15.90 -9.48
N SER A 126 2.74 -15.36 -8.42
CA SER A 126 3.39 -16.15 -7.36
C SER A 126 2.41 -16.97 -6.52
N GLY A 127 1.12 -16.61 -6.55
CA GLY A 127 0.08 -17.23 -5.72
C GLY A 127 0.04 -16.71 -4.29
N VAL A 128 0.92 -15.76 -3.93
CA VAL A 128 0.89 -15.11 -2.62
C VAL A 128 -0.33 -14.21 -2.50
N THR A 129 -0.97 -14.24 -1.33
CA THR A 129 -2.10 -13.37 -1.00
C THR A 129 -1.73 -12.42 0.11
N TYR A 130 -2.11 -11.16 -0.06
CA TYR A 130 -1.87 -10.07 0.87
C TYR A 130 -3.18 -9.49 1.38
N GLY A 131 -3.26 -9.26 2.68
CA GLY A 131 -4.16 -8.31 3.30
C GLY A 131 -3.50 -6.94 3.36
N ARG A 132 -4.23 -5.91 2.95
CA ARG A 132 -3.72 -4.54 2.86
C ARG A 132 -4.65 -3.62 3.63
N LEU A 133 -4.09 -2.80 4.50
CA LEU A 133 -4.80 -1.75 5.21
C LEU A 133 -4.09 -0.43 4.96
N PHE A 134 -4.86 0.61 4.66
CA PHE A 134 -4.37 1.96 4.48
C PHE A 134 -4.98 2.84 5.55
N LEU A 135 -4.16 3.22 6.53
CA LEU A 135 -4.58 3.97 7.69
C LEU A 135 -4.10 5.42 7.57
N HIS A 136 -4.93 6.37 7.97
CA HIS A 136 -4.59 7.78 7.96
C HIS A 136 -4.93 8.46 9.29
N THR A 137 -4.17 9.49 9.60
CA THR A 137 -4.37 10.44 10.71
C THR A 137 -4.06 11.84 10.19
N GLU A 138 -4.30 12.85 11.02
CA GLU A 138 -3.80 14.20 10.77
C GLU A 138 -2.26 14.19 10.59
N ARG A 139 -1.79 14.97 9.61
CA ARG A 139 -0.36 15.08 9.31
C ARG A 139 0.37 15.76 10.47
N LEU A 140 1.62 15.35 10.73
CA LEU A 140 2.47 16.06 11.71
C LEU A 140 2.92 17.43 11.20
N PHE A 141 3.13 17.55 9.89
CA PHE A 141 3.68 18.74 9.26
C PHE A 141 2.78 19.14 8.09
N GLU A 142 2.48 20.42 8.01
CA GLU A 142 1.69 21.00 6.90
C GLU A 142 2.55 21.17 5.63
N GLY A 143 3.88 21.32 5.81
CA GLY A 143 4.80 21.66 4.72
C GLY A 143 5.99 20.71 4.55
N LEU A 144 6.38 20.48 3.29
CA LEU A 144 7.56 19.69 2.91
C LEU A 144 8.86 20.22 3.53
N ARG A 145 8.98 21.54 3.73
CA ARG A 145 10.16 22.18 4.31
C ARG A 145 10.38 21.78 5.77
N GLU A 146 9.30 21.75 6.56
CA GLU A 146 9.32 21.36 7.97
C GLU A 146 9.67 19.88 8.12
N TRP A 147 9.00 19.03 7.34
CA TRP A 147 9.31 17.59 7.30
C TRP A 147 10.78 17.32 6.90
N ARG A 148 11.30 18.02 5.88
CA ARG A 148 12.72 17.89 5.47
C ARG A 148 13.70 18.39 6.53
N ALA A 149 13.34 19.41 7.31
CA ALA A 149 14.19 19.88 8.39
C ALA A 149 14.24 18.88 9.54
N TRP A 150 13.09 18.31 9.90
CA TRP A 150 12.95 17.29 10.94
C TRP A 150 13.68 15.99 10.58
N THR A 151 13.49 15.45 9.37
CA THR A 151 14.19 14.23 8.91
C THR A 151 15.72 14.40 8.90
N ARG A 152 16.24 15.56 8.44
CA ARG A 152 17.68 15.86 8.47
C ARG A 152 18.27 15.97 9.87
N SER A 153 17.45 16.20 10.88
CA SER A 153 17.90 16.25 12.28
C SER A 153 18.05 14.87 12.92
N GLY A 154 17.65 13.79 12.24
CA GLY A 154 17.61 12.44 12.81
C GLY A 154 16.52 12.25 13.87
N ALA A 155 15.57 13.19 13.96
CA ALA A 155 14.52 13.17 14.97
C ALA A 155 13.54 12.01 14.75
N THR A 156 13.13 11.39 15.86
CA THR A 156 12.04 10.42 15.91
C THR A 156 10.70 11.13 16.01
N LEU A 157 9.59 10.36 16.00
CA LEU A 157 8.27 10.92 16.30
C LEU A 157 8.30 11.74 17.60
N PRO A 158 7.57 12.87 17.68
CA PRO A 158 7.50 13.68 18.89
C PRO A 158 7.06 12.85 20.10
N ALA A 159 7.59 13.19 21.29
CA ALA A 159 7.14 12.57 22.53
C ALA A 159 5.61 12.75 22.69
N GLY A 160 4.91 11.66 23.03
CA GLY A 160 3.46 11.64 23.15
C GLY A 160 2.70 11.59 21.82
N TYR A 161 3.39 11.37 20.68
CA TYR A 161 2.70 11.19 19.40
C TYR A 161 1.81 9.94 19.36
N LEU A 162 2.22 8.86 20.03
CA LEU A 162 1.39 7.67 20.30
C LEU A 162 1.07 7.62 21.81
N PRO A 163 -0.07 7.05 22.24
CA PRO A 163 -1.11 6.41 21.41
C PRO A 163 -1.93 7.42 20.58
N ARG A 164 -2.35 7.03 19.37
CA ARG A 164 -3.13 7.90 18.49
C ARG A 164 -4.17 7.14 17.67
N ALA A 165 -5.31 7.78 17.45
CA ALA A 165 -6.36 7.26 16.58
C ALA A 165 -5.99 7.45 15.11
N PHE A 166 -6.16 6.37 14.35
CA PHE A 166 -6.07 6.34 12.89
C PHE A 166 -7.41 5.87 12.34
N THR A 167 -7.79 6.41 11.19
CA THR A 167 -8.95 5.95 10.44
C THR A 167 -8.50 5.06 9.29
N ILE A 168 -9.19 3.95 9.06
CA ILE A 168 -8.95 3.09 7.90
C ILE A 168 -9.54 3.77 6.66
N ALA A 169 -8.70 4.30 5.78
CA ALA A 169 -9.13 4.91 4.52
C ALA A 169 -9.42 3.87 3.43
N ASP A 170 -8.69 2.77 3.43
CA ASP A 170 -8.85 1.70 2.43
C ASP A 170 -8.42 0.36 3.01
N ALA A 171 -9.02 -0.72 2.52
CA ALA A 171 -8.71 -2.07 2.94
C ALA A 171 -9.05 -3.07 1.84
N CYS A 172 -8.18 -4.05 1.61
CA CYS A 172 -8.42 -5.10 0.63
C CYS A 172 -7.67 -6.41 0.93
N VAL A 173 -8.08 -7.45 0.21
CA VAL A 173 -7.27 -8.65 -0.04
C VAL A 173 -6.85 -8.64 -1.51
N THR A 174 -5.58 -8.91 -1.80
CA THR A 174 -5.03 -8.87 -3.17
C THR A 174 -3.86 -9.83 -3.34
N ASN A 175 -3.47 -10.15 -4.57
CA ASN A 175 -2.24 -10.89 -4.89
C ASN A 175 -1.05 -9.99 -5.24
N TYR A 176 -1.13 -8.69 -4.92
CA TYR A 176 -0.04 -7.74 -5.19
C TYR A 176 0.29 -6.85 -4.01
N ALA A 177 1.54 -6.89 -3.53
CA ALA A 177 1.99 -6.03 -2.43
C ALA A 177 2.15 -4.56 -2.84
N GLY A 178 2.23 -4.24 -4.14
CA GLY A 178 2.36 -2.86 -4.62
C GLY A 178 1.03 -2.12 -4.82
N ILE A 179 -0.12 -2.71 -4.49
CA ILE A 179 -1.44 -2.18 -4.89
C ILE A 179 -1.70 -0.72 -4.48
N TRP A 180 -1.17 -0.28 -3.33
CA TRP A 180 -1.34 1.12 -2.88
C TRP A 180 -0.47 2.11 -3.63
N GLN A 181 0.65 1.67 -4.20
CA GLN A 181 1.41 2.55 -5.08
C GLN A 181 0.50 2.98 -6.22
N TRP A 182 -0.21 2.03 -6.84
CA TRP A 182 -1.15 2.28 -7.93
C TRP A 182 -2.41 3.05 -7.55
N LYS A 183 -2.91 2.95 -6.31
CA LYS A 183 -4.15 3.65 -5.88
C LYS A 183 -3.93 5.00 -5.20
N HIS A 184 -2.89 5.13 -4.37
CA HIS A 184 -2.76 6.22 -3.40
C HIS A 184 -1.52 7.10 -3.59
N PHE A 185 -0.45 6.61 -4.23
CA PHE A 185 0.85 7.29 -4.23
C PHE A 185 1.37 7.77 -5.58
N TYR A 186 0.55 7.70 -6.64
CA TYR A 186 0.87 8.28 -7.95
C TYR A 186 -0.22 9.24 -8.41
N TRP A 187 -0.17 10.46 -7.90
CA TRP A 187 -0.83 11.64 -8.45
C TRP A 187 0.09 12.85 -8.27
#